data_AF-A0A699X898-F1
#
_entry.id   AF-A0A699X898-F1
#
_cell.length_a   1.000
_cell.length_b   1.000
_cell.length_c   1.000
_cell.angle_alpha   90.00
_cell.angle_beta   90.00
_cell.angle_gamma   90.00
#
_symmetry.space_group_name_H-M   'P 1'
#
loop_
_entity.id
_entity.type
_entity.pdbx_description
1 polymer ?
#
loop_
_entity_poly.entity_id
_entity_poly.type
_entity_poly.pdbx_seq_one_letter_code
_entity_poly.pdbx_strand_id
1 'polypeptide(L)'
;RPKAPVLKFRTVQAPKKAESSLGTSAFSGLSHGDEKVEKAARQAQRLLEKNVPLLILGETGAGKEVFVKALHQASSRADQPLIAVNCAAIPS
;
A
#
# COMPACT_ATOMS: atom_id res chain seq x y z
N ARG A 1 -31.62 29.25 -4.35
CA ARG A 1 -30.92 27.97 -4.06
C ARG A 1 -29.51 28.30 -3.56
N PRO A 2 -29.12 27.93 -2.33
CA PRO A 2 -27.73 28.06 -1.93
C PRO A 2 -26.88 27.06 -2.74
N LYS A 3 -25.83 27.55 -3.40
CA LYS A 3 -24.85 26.70 -4.10
C LYS A 3 -24.04 25.97 -3.03
N ALA A 4 -24.08 24.63 -3.02
CA ALA A 4 -23.19 23.85 -2.19
C ALA A 4 -21.73 24.21 -2.53
N PRO A 5 -20.85 24.41 -1.53
CA PRO A 5 -19.47 24.76 -1.81
C PRO A 5 -18.80 23.62 -2.58
N VAL A 6 -18.13 23.96 -3.68
CA VAL A 6 -17.36 23.00 -4.47
C VAL A 6 -16.16 22.58 -3.63
N LEU A 7 -16.03 21.28 -3.36
CA LEU A 7 -14.88 20.73 -2.63
C LEU A 7 -13.60 21.03 -3.44
N LYS A 8 -12.70 21.82 -2.87
CA LYS A 8 -11.36 22.04 -3.42
C LYS A 8 -10.49 20.84 -3.04
N PHE A 9 -10.32 19.89 -3.95
CA PHE A 9 -9.42 18.76 -3.73
C PHE A 9 -7.98 19.24 -3.61
N ARG A 10 -7.28 18.79 -2.56
CA ARG A 10 -5.83 18.96 -2.46
C ARG A 10 -5.17 18.07 -3.50
N THR A 11 -4.27 18.63 -4.29
CA THR A 11 -3.32 17.84 -5.08
C THR A 11 -2.44 17.05 -4.14
N VAL A 12 -2.43 15.73 -4.31
CA VAL A 12 -1.50 14.86 -3.60
C VAL A 12 -0.10 15.18 -4.12
N GLN A 13 0.77 15.70 -3.24
CA GLN A 13 2.16 15.94 -3.60
C GLN A 13 2.84 14.59 -3.84
N ALA A 14 3.64 14.51 -4.91
CA ALA A 14 4.52 13.37 -5.12
C ALA A 14 5.43 13.22 -3.88
N PRO A 15 5.59 11.99 -3.35
CA PRO A 15 6.46 11.78 -2.20
C PRO A 15 7.86 12.30 -2.53
N LYS A 16 8.44 13.12 -1.64
CA LYS A 16 9.88 13.43 -1.70
C LYS A 16 10.63 12.12 -1.50
N LYS A 17 11.40 11.71 -2.51
CA LYS A 17 12.28 10.53 -2.56
C LYS A 17 12.58 10.00 -1.16
N ALA A 18 11.90 8.93 -0.74
CA ALA A 18 12.34 8.18 0.41
C ALA A 18 13.66 7.53 0.01
N GLU A 19 14.70 7.71 0.81
CA GLU A 19 16.04 7.19 0.54
C GLU A 19 15.97 5.70 0.20
N SER A 20 16.24 5.40 -1.07
CA SER A 20 16.15 4.08 -1.66
C SER A 20 17.34 3.25 -1.20
N SER A 21 17.21 2.54 -0.08
CA SER A 21 18.20 1.55 0.36
C SER A 21 17.65 0.14 0.51
N LEU A 22 16.37 -0.13 0.22
CA LEU A 22 15.80 -1.47 0.29
C LEU A 22 15.26 -1.97 -1.05
N GLY A 23 16.17 -2.04 -2.04
CA GLY A 23 15.99 -2.98 -3.15
C GLY A 23 16.03 -4.41 -2.59
N THR A 24 15.02 -5.22 -2.91
CA THR A 24 14.87 -6.64 -2.54
C THR A 24 14.67 -6.93 -1.04
N SER A 25 15.17 -6.11 -0.12
CA SER A 25 15.08 -6.33 1.34
C SER A 25 13.78 -5.87 1.99
N ALA A 26 12.92 -5.11 1.29
CA ALA A 26 11.64 -4.65 1.82
C ALA A 26 10.71 -5.80 2.27
N PHE A 27 10.79 -6.96 1.62
CA PHE A 27 10.03 -8.16 2.02
C PHE A 27 10.75 -9.03 3.04
N SER A 28 12.09 -9.05 3.04
CA SER A 28 12.87 -9.87 3.97
C SER A 28 12.65 -9.47 5.43
N GLY A 29 12.38 -8.19 5.68
CA GLY A 29 12.04 -7.70 7.02
C GLY A 29 10.57 -7.87 7.40
N LEU A 30 9.69 -8.29 6.47
CA LEU A 30 8.25 -8.35 6.71
C LEU A 30 7.83 -9.66 7.39
N SER A 31 8.45 -10.77 7.00
CA SER A 31 8.02 -12.11 7.45
C SER A 31 8.39 -12.42 8.90
N HIS A 32 9.47 -11.86 9.46
CA HIS A 32 9.94 -12.16 10.83
C HIS A 32 10.01 -13.67 11.14
N GLY A 33 10.23 -14.52 10.13
CA GLY A 33 10.23 -15.98 10.26
C GLY A 33 8.89 -16.69 10.03
N ASP A 34 7.80 -15.96 9.74
CA ASP A 34 6.50 -16.55 9.40
C ASP A 34 6.43 -16.96 7.92
N GLU A 35 6.33 -18.27 7.69
CA GLU A 35 6.25 -18.87 6.35
C GLU A 35 4.98 -18.47 5.57
N LYS A 36 3.85 -18.24 6.26
CA LYS A 36 2.60 -17.82 5.61
C LYS A 36 2.74 -16.40 5.06
N VAL A 37 3.36 -15.52 5.83
CA VAL A 37 3.64 -14.13 5.41
C VAL A 37 4.64 -14.14 4.25
N GLU A 38 5.69 -14.97 4.31
CA GLU A 38 6.65 -15.11 3.22
C GLU A 38 5.99 -15.60 1.93
N LYS A 39 5.13 -16.61 2.02
CA LYS A 39 4.37 -17.14 0.87
C LYS A 39 3.46 -16.07 0.28
N ALA A 40 2.72 -15.33 1.11
CA ALA A 40 1.86 -14.25 0.66
C ALA A 40 2.64 -13.13 -0.04
N ALA A 41 3.80 -12.74 0.52
CA ALA A 41 4.69 -11.75 -0.08
C ALA A 41 5.19 -12.19 -1.45
N ARG A 42 5.66 -13.45 -1.58
CA ARG A 42 6.10 -14.03 -2.86
C ARG A 42 4.98 -14.07 -3.90
N GLN A 43 3.75 -14.39 -3.49
CA GLN A 43 2.60 -14.38 -4.40
C GLN A 43 2.28 -12.97 -4.88
N ALA A 44 2.23 -12.01 -3.97
CA ALA A 44 1.92 -10.63 -4.31
C ALA A 44 3.02 -10.00 -5.19
N GLN A 45 4.30 -10.30 -4.96
CA GLN A 45 5.41 -9.84 -5.81
C GLN A 45 5.26 -10.24 -7.28
N ARG A 46 4.73 -11.45 -7.56
CA ARG A 46 4.46 -11.91 -8.94
C ARG A 46 3.34 -11.13 -9.64
N LEU A 47 2.51 -10.41 -8.87
CA LEU A 47 1.36 -9.67 -9.36
C LEU A 47 1.57 -8.15 -9.39
N LEU A 48 2.58 -7.61 -8.68
CA LEU A 48 2.83 -6.17 -8.54
C LEU A 48 2.82 -5.41 -9.88
N GLU A 49 3.47 -5.97 -10.90
CA GLU A 49 3.63 -5.32 -12.21
C GLU A 49 2.54 -5.69 -13.21
N LYS A 50 1.57 -6.54 -12.82
CA LYS A 50 0.50 -7.00 -13.71
C LYS A 50 -0.70 -6.07 -13.77
N ASN A 51 -0.65 -4.94 -13.06
CA ASN A 51 -1.72 -3.95 -12.99
C ASN A 51 -3.09 -4.58 -12.64
N VAL A 52 -3.09 -5.53 -11.70
CA VAL A 52 -4.29 -6.22 -11.20
C VAL A 52 -4.60 -5.78 -9.77
N PRO A 53 -5.88 -5.68 -9.38
CA PRO A 53 -6.26 -5.45 -7.99
C PRO A 53 -5.80 -6.59 -7.07
N LEU A 54 -5.33 -6.25 -5.87
CA LEU A 54 -4.96 -7.21 -4.84
C LEU A 54 -5.93 -7.12 -3.66
N LEU A 55 -6.43 -8.27 -3.20
CA LEU A 55 -7.23 -8.40 -1.98
C LEU A 55 -6.37 -9.04 -0.88
N ILE A 56 -6.17 -8.32 0.23
CA ILE A 56 -5.35 -8.78 1.35
C ILE A 56 -6.25 -9.11 2.53
N LEU A 57 -6.29 -10.40 2.87
CA LEU A 57 -7.09 -10.94 3.97
C LEU A 57 -6.24 -11.16 5.21
N GLY A 58 -6.89 -11.23 6.37
CA GLY A 58 -6.24 -11.35 7.68
C GLY A 58 -7.07 -10.73 8.79
N GLU A 59 -6.72 -11.03 10.03
CA GLU A 59 -7.41 -10.52 11.21
C GLU A 59 -7.08 -9.05 11.48
N THR A 60 -7.86 -8.42 12.36
CA THR A 60 -7.56 -7.07 12.86
C THR A 60 -6.22 -7.09 13.57
N GLY A 61 -5.32 -6.16 13.21
CA GLY A 61 -3.98 -6.08 13.81
C GLY A 61 -2.91 -6.96 13.14
N ALA A 62 -3.23 -7.76 12.11
CA ALA A 62 -2.26 -8.61 11.40
C ALA A 62 -1.23 -7.84 10.53
N GLY A 63 -1.15 -6.51 10.63
CA GLY A 63 -0.14 -5.72 9.91
C GLY A 63 -0.38 -5.55 8.41
N LYS A 64 -1.62 -5.69 7.91
CA LYS A 64 -1.94 -5.55 6.47
C LYS A 64 -1.47 -4.22 5.86
N GLU A 65 -1.55 -3.13 6.61
CA GLU A 65 -1.08 -1.82 6.16
C GLU A 65 0.44 -1.80 5.93
N VAL A 66 1.20 -2.46 6.81
CA VAL A 66 2.65 -2.60 6.67
C VAL A 66 2.98 -3.47 5.47
N PHE A 67 2.22 -4.56 5.27
CA PHE A 67 2.34 -5.42 4.10
C PHE A 67 2.10 -4.65 2.78
N VAL A 68 1.06 -3.82 2.71
CA VAL A 68 0.77 -2.97 1.54
C VAL A 68 1.87 -1.94 1.31
N LYS A 69 2.41 -1.31 2.36
CA LYS A 69 3.51 -0.35 2.22
C LYS A 69 4.77 -1.01 1.64
N ALA A 70 5.12 -2.21 2.11
CA ALA A 70 6.23 -2.98 1.57
C ALA A 70 6.01 -3.35 0.10
N LEU A 71 4.78 -3.79 -0.26
CA LEU A 71 4.40 -4.06 -1.65
C LEU A 71 4.55 -2.82 -2.55
N HIS A 72 4.06 -1.67 -2.09
CA HIS A 72 4.14 -0.41 -2.83
C HIS A 72 5.59 0.00 -3.08
N GLN A 73 6.44 -0.06 -2.05
CA GLN A 73 7.87 0.24 -2.13
C GLN A 73 8.65 -0.69 -3.07
N ALA A 74 8.20 -1.94 -3.21
CA ALA A 74 8.84 -2.91 -4.08
C ALA A 74 8.29 -2.91 -5.53
N SER A 75 7.28 -2.10 -5.83
CA SER A 75 6.68 -1.99 -7.16
C SER A 75 7.32 -0.88 -8.00
N SER A 76 7.06 -0.88 -9.31
CA SER A 76 7.41 0.25 -10.20
C SER A 76 6.76 1.59 -9.81
N ARG A 77 5.78 1.55 -8.91
CA ARG A 77 5.04 2.72 -8.40
C ARG A 77 5.57 3.22 -7.06
N ALA A 78 6.73 2.76 -6.59
CA ALA A 78 7.31 3.17 -5.31
C ALA A 78 7.39 4.71 -5.14
N ASP A 79 7.68 5.44 -6.22
CA ASP A 79 7.76 6.91 -6.24
C ASP A 79 6.40 7.60 -6.38
N GLN A 80 5.32 6.85 -6.57
CA GLN A 80 3.97 7.39 -6.65
C GLN A 80 3.34 7.48 -5.25
N PRO A 81 2.37 8.38 -5.04
CA PRO A 81 1.68 8.47 -3.76
C PRO A 81 0.91 7.18 -3.44
N LEU A 82 1.07 6.68 -2.21
CA LEU A 82 0.24 5.61 -1.65
C LEU A 82 -0.92 6.23 -0.86
N ILE A 83 -2.14 6.14 -1.40
CA ILE A 83 -3.34 6.69 -0.75
C ILE A 83 -4.05 5.59 0.04
N ALA A 84 -4.01 5.70 1.37
CA ALA A 84 -4.76 4.83 2.28
C ALA A 84 -6.12 5.46 2.60
N VAL A 85 -7.18 4.66 2.49
CA VAL A 85 -8.55 5.07 2.80
C VAL A 85 -9.15 4.10 3.81
N ASN A 86 -9.62 4.62 4.94
CA ASN A 86 -10.38 3.84 5.91
C ASN A 86 -11.87 3.85 5.52
N CYS A 87 -12.36 2.74 4.97
CA CYS A 87 -13.76 2.62 4.55
C CYS A 87 -14.76 2.82 5.70
N ALA A 88 -14.40 2.46 6.94
CA ALA A 88 -15.28 2.63 8.10
C ALA A 88 -15.51 4.11 8.48
N ALA A 89 -14.67 5.02 7.99
CA ALA A 89 -14.79 6.46 8.25
C ALA A 89 -15.61 7.20 7.17
N ILE A 90 -16.10 6.50 6.13
CA ILE A 90 -16.87 7.11 5.05
C ILE A 90 -18.37 7.04 5.40
N PRO A 91 -19.08 8.18 5.48
CA PRO A 91 -20.50 8.20 5.75
C PRO A 91 -21.32 7.67 4.56
N SER A 92 -22.45 7.03 4.87
CA SER A 92 -23.46 6.54 3.91
C SER A 92 -24.36 7.67 3.39
#